data_AF-A0A4Y2CMI3-F1
#
_entry.id   AF-A0A4Y2CMI3-F1
#
_cell.length_a   1.000
_cell.length_b   1.000
_cell.length_c   1.000
_cell.angle_alpha   90.00
_cell.angle_beta   90.00
_cell.angle_gamma   90.00
#
_symmetry.space_group_name_H-M   'P 1'
#
loop_
_entity.id
_entity.type
_entity.pdbx_description
1 polymer ?
#
loop_
_entity_poly.entity_id
_entity_poly.type
_entity_poly.pdbx_seq_one_letter_code
_entity_poly.pdbx_strand_id
1 'polypeptide(L)'
;MSHKTSVEALDRTMCDLRSTNSPMGGFKVLFSGDFRQILPVVTKGTRADEVSAPHRSSCIWPELTTLALKTNMRALLSSEDNSLFADLLLKVGNTEMLMTDYFYISSLMISIFQLELFGN
;
A
#
# COMPACT_ATOMS: atom_id res chain seq x y z
N MET A 1 0.22 6.63 2.15
CA MET A 1 1.35 7.55 1.90
C MET A 1 2.10 7.86 3.21
N SER A 2 2.41 6.85 4.02
CA SER A 2 3.14 7.01 5.29
C SER A 2 4.43 6.21 5.20
N HIS A 3 5.54 6.83 5.61
CA HIS A 3 6.84 6.16 5.69
C HIS A 3 6.84 5.18 6.88
N LYS A 4 7.52 4.04 6.76
CA LYS A 4 7.56 3.02 7.82
C LYS A 4 8.02 3.57 9.17
N THR A 5 8.98 4.49 9.15
CA THR A 5 9.55 5.11 10.36
C THR A 5 8.49 5.88 11.14
N SER A 6 7.49 6.46 10.48
CA SER A 6 6.40 7.15 11.17
C SER A 6 5.53 6.17 11.97
N VAL A 7 5.30 4.97 11.43
CA VAL A 7 4.52 3.93 12.12
C VAL A 7 5.33 3.31 13.26
N GLU A 8 6.61 3.05 13.04
CA GLU A 8 7.53 2.54 14.07
C GLU A 8 7.78 3.56 15.19
N ALA A 9 7.81 4.86 14.87
CA ALA A 9 7.88 5.91 15.89
C ALA A 9 6.59 5.99 16.71
N LEU A 10 5.43 5.87 16.06
CA LEU A 10 4.13 5.84 16.75
C LEU A 10 4.04 4.65 17.71
N ASP A 11 4.42 3.46 17.25
CA ASP A 11 4.44 2.24 18.05
C ASP A 11 5.34 2.38 19.28
N ARG A 12 6.60 2.80 19.10
CA ARG A 12 7.53 3.07 20.21
C ARG A 12 6.94 4.09 21.19
N THR A 13 6.37 5.18 20.69
CA THR A 13 5.75 6.21 21.55
C THR A 13 4.60 5.64 22.36
N MET A 14 3.75 4.80 21.77
CA MET A 14 2.63 4.15 22.46
C MET A 14 3.11 3.15 23.52
N CYS A 15 4.14 2.37 23.20
CA CYS A 15 4.78 1.44 24.13
C CYS A 15 5.40 2.17 25.32
N ASP A 16 6.12 3.27 25.07
CA ASP A 16 6.74 4.11 26.10
C ASP A 16 5.68 4.73 27.02
N LEU A 17 4.62 5.32 26.45
CA LEU A 17 3.53 5.95 27.20
C LEU A 17 2.79 4.97 28.11
N ARG A 18 2.70 3.70 27.70
CA ARG A 18 1.97 2.66 28.44
C ARG A 18 2.87 1.76 29.27
N SER A 19 4.18 1.91 29.14
CA SER A 19 5.17 1.02 29.76
C SER A 19 4.90 -0.46 29.44
N THR A 20 4.54 -0.74 28.19
CA THR A 20 4.22 -2.09 27.69
C THR A 20 4.95 -2.35 26.37
N ASN A 21 5.38 -3.58 26.14
CA ASN A 21 6.02 -3.98 24.89
C ASN A 21 5.06 -4.66 23.89
N SER A 22 3.75 -4.48 24.06
CA SER A 22 2.74 -4.99 23.13
C SER A 22 2.63 -4.07 21.91
N PRO A 23 2.38 -4.60 20.69
CA PRO A 23 2.19 -3.78 19.50
C PRO A 23 1.23 -2.62 19.73
N MET A 24 1.63 -1.43 19.30
CA MET A 24 0.94 -0.16 19.43
C MET A 24 0.58 0.19 20.88
N GLY A 25 1.41 -0.22 21.85
CA GLY A 25 1.12 -0.10 23.28
C GLY A 25 -0.15 -0.85 23.72
N GLY A 26 -0.60 -1.84 22.94
CA GLY A 26 -1.84 -2.58 23.19
C GLY A 26 -3.11 -1.84 22.76
N PHE A 27 -2.99 -0.72 22.03
CA PHE A 27 -4.13 -0.08 21.40
C PHE A 27 -4.61 -0.84 20.16
N LYS A 28 -5.93 -0.90 19.99
CA LYS A 28 -6.53 -1.34 18.72
C LYS A 28 -6.43 -0.20 17.71
N VAL A 29 -5.57 -0.37 16.72
CA VAL A 29 -5.37 0.59 15.64
C VAL A 29 -5.80 -0.03 14.31
N LEU A 30 -6.55 0.73 13.52
CA LEU A 30 -6.93 0.37 12.17
C LEU A 30 -6.15 1.23 11.18
N PHE A 31 -5.25 0.60 10.42
CA PHE A 31 -4.66 1.21 9.24
C PHE A 31 -5.59 1.00 8.04
N SER A 32 -5.89 2.07 7.31
CA SER A 32 -6.69 2.02 6.09
C SER A 32 -5.97 2.77 4.98
N GLY A 33 -5.97 2.18 3.78
CA GLY A 33 -5.34 2.74 2.60
C GLY A 33 -5.33 1.74 1.45
N ASP A 34 -5.10 2.26 0.23
CA ASP A 34 -4.88 1.44 -0.96
C ASP A 34 -3.41 1.56 -1.38
N PHE A 35 -2.68 0.46 -1.26
CA PHE A 35 -1.26 0.40 -1.61
C PHE A 35 -1.02 0.43 -3.12
N ARG A 36 -2.07 0.33 -3.95
CA ARG A 36 -1.99 0.46 -5.41
C ARG A 36 -2.05 1.91 -5.90
N GLN A 37 -2.26 2.88 -5.01
CA GLN A 37 -2.37 4.28 -5.40
C GLN A 37 -0.99 4.91 -5.64
N ILE A 38 -0.24 5.21 -4.58
CA ILE A 38 1.08 5.85 -4.69
C ILE A 38 1.94 5.43 -3.49
N LEU A 39 3.20 5.09 -3.75
CA LEU A 39 4.20 4.83 -2.72
C LEU A 39 4.59 6.13 -1.97
N PRO A 40 5.14 6.04 -0.75
CA PRO A 40 5.70 7.21 -0.09
C PRO A 40 6.82 7.83 -0.95
N VAL A 41 6.79 9.15 -1.12
CA VAL A 41 7.84 9.88 -1.84
C VAL A 41 9.08 9.97 -0.96
N VAL A 42 10.24 9.53 -1.46
CA VAL A 42 11.54 9.66 -0.77
C VAL A 42 12.39 10.72 -1.49
N THR A 43 12.51 11.92 -0.91
CA THR A 43 13.27 13.00 -1.54
C THR A 43 14.76 12.68 -1.56
N LYS A 44 15.40 12.73 -2.75
CA LYS A 44 16.82 12.40 -2.94
C LYS A 44 17.19 10.96 -2.54
N GLY A 45 16.19 10.08 -2.44
CA GLY A 45 16.39 8.67 -2.13
C GLY A 45 16.86 7.86 -3.34
N THR A 46 17.46 6.71 -3.07
CA THR A 46 17.71 5.69 -4.07
C THR A 46 16.46 4.85 -4.30
N ARG A 47 16.46 4.03 -5.35
CA ARG A 47 15.40 3.04 -5.58
C ARG A 47 15.21 2.09 -4.40
N ALA A 48 16.28 1.74 -3.69
CA ALA A 48 16.19 0.89 -2.50
C ALA A 48 15.49 1.59 -1.34
N ASP A 49 15.65 2.91 -1.22
CA ASP A 49 14.96 3.72 -0.21
C ASP A 49 13.46 3.81 -0.52
N GLU A 50 13.09 3.94 -1.80
CA GLU A 50 11.67 3.92 -2.21
C GLU A 50 10.97 2.60 -1.90
N VAL A 51 11.65 1.46 -2.09
CA VAL A 51 11.10 0.11 -1.80
C VAL A 51 11.06 -0.17 -0.29
N SER A 52 11.96 0.42 0.50
CA SER A 52 12.01 0.23 1.95
C SER A 52 11.23 1.29 2.76
N ALA A 53 10.65 2.29 2.08
CA ALA A 53 9.82 3.32 2.67
C ALA A 53 8.40 2.89 3.07
N PRO A 54 7.68 2.02 2.34
CA PRO A 54 6.29 1.70 2.65
C PRO A 54 6.12 1.03 4.01
N HIS A 55 5.03 1.31 4.69
CA HIS A 55 4.70 0.69 5.98
C HIS A 55 4.73 -0.85 5.96
N ARG A 56 4.50 -1.50 4.80
CA ARG A 56 4.64 -2.96 4.65
C ARG A 56 6.02 -3.51 5.01
N SER A 57 7.05 -2.69 4.91
CA SER A 57 8.42 -3.05 5.29
C SER A 57 8.75 -2.80 6.76
N SER A 58 7.79 -2.31 7.56
CA SER A 58 7.98 -2.08 8.99
C SER A 58 8.00 -3.40 9.78
N CYS A 59 8.72 -3.41 10.91
CA CYS A 59 8.76 -4.56 11.82
C CYS A 59 7.40 -4.91 12.44
N ILE A 60 6.44 -3.97 12.44
CA ILE A 60 5.09 -4.15 12.98
C ILE A 60 4.18 -4.88 11.98
N TRP A 61 4.51 -4.85 10.68
CA TRP A 61 3.62 -5.38 9.65
C TRP A 61 3.18 -6.85 9.85
N PRO A 62 4.07 -7.78 10.29
CA PRO A 62 3.67 -9.16 10.58
C PRO A 62 2.66 -9.30 11.73
N GLU A 63 2.57 -8.32 12.63
CA GLU A 63 1.64 -8.32 13.78
C GLU A 63 0.23 -7.82 13.38
N LEU A 64 0.06 -7.31 12.15
CA LEU A 64 -1.21 -6.76 11.68
C LEU A 64 -2.10 -7.82 11.05
N THR A 65 -3.39 -7.76 11.40
CA THR A 65 -4.42 -8.52 10.67
C THR A 65 -4.85 -7.74 9.43
N THR A 66 -4.69 -8.34 8.26
CA THR A 66 -5.10 -7.71 6.99
C THR A 66 -6.58 -7.95 6.72
N LEU A 67 -7.33 -6.88 6.47
CA LEU A 67 -8.72 -6.92 6.02
C LEU A 67 -8.82 -6.28 4.63
N ALA A 68 -9.51 -6.93 3.70
CA ALA A 68 -9.65 -6.47 2.32
C ALA A 68 -11.10 -6.09 2.02
N LEU A 69 -11.31 -4.84 1.58
CA LEU A 69 -12.58 -4.40 1.02
C LEU A 69 -12.64 -4.82 -0.46
N LYS A 70 -13.62 -5.64 -0.82
CA LYS A 70 -13.77 -6.19 -2.19
C LYS A 70 -14.74 -5.40 -3.06
N THR A 71 -15.65 -4.66 -2.45
CA THR A 71 -16.73 -3.96 -3.18
C THR A 71 -16.40 -2.49 -3.34
N ASN A 72 -16.24 -2.04 -4.59
CA ASN A 72 -16.12 -0.63 -4.91
C ASN A 72 -17.52 0.02 -4.91
N MET A 73 -17.93 0.53 -3.75
CA MET A 73 -19.25 1.16 -3.58
C MET A 73 -19.42 2.39 -4.49
N ARG A 74 -18.34 3.09 -4.87
CA ARG A 74 -18.42 4.25 -5.77
C ARG A 74 -18.81 3.84 -7.19
N ALA A 75 -18.23 2.75 -7.68
CA ALA A 75 -18.56 2.20 -9.00
C ALA A 75 -19.95 1.55 -9.00
N LEU A 76 -20.32 0.85 -7.92
CA LEU A 76 -21.61 0.19 -7.75
C LEU A 76 -22.80 1.15 -7.80
N LEU A 77 -22.64 2.39 -7.31
CA LEU A 77 -23.70 3.41 -7.27
C LEU A 77 -23.80 4.23 -8.57
N SER A 78 -23.05 3.87 -9.60
CA SER A 78 -22.98 4.60 -10.86
C SER A 78 -23.45 3.77 -12.06
N SER A 79 -23.56 4.39 -13.24
CA SER A 79 -24.02 3.73 -14.48
C SER A 79 -23.18 2.50 -14.86
N GLU A 80 -23.71 1.60 -15.69
CA GLU A 80 -22.99 0.40 -16.18
C GLU A 80 -21.62 0.74 -16.78
N ASP A 81 -21.51 1.84 -17.52
CA ASP A 81 -20.25 2.33 -18.11
C ASP A 81 -19.15 2.57 -17.06
N ASN A 82 -19.53 3.02 -15.85
CA ASN A 82 -18.59 3.27 -14.77
C ASN A 82 -18.14 1.98 -14.09
N SER A 83 -18.95 0.91 -14.11
CA SER A 83 -18.53 -0.40 -13.63
C SER A 83 -17.41 -0.97 -14.50
N LEU A 84 -17.57 -0.90 -15.83
CA LEU A 84 -16.55 -1.35 -16.78
C LEU A 84 -15.23 -0.57 -16.62
N PHE A 85 -15.33 0.76 -16.44
CA PHE A 85 -14.15 1.59 -16.18
C PHE A 85 -13.47 1.25 -14.84
N ALA A 86 -14.25 0.99 -13.78
CA ALA A 86 -13.70 0.58 -12.50
C ALA A 86 -12.97 -0.77 -12.55
N ASP A 87 -13.50 -1.74 -13.30
CA ASP A 87 -12.84 -3.02 -13.54
C ASP A 87 -11.54 -2.85 -14.32
N LEU A 88 -11.53 -1.93 -15.29
CA LEU A 88 -10.32 -1.57 -16.03
C LEU A 88 -9.25 -0.97 -15.11
N LEU A 89 -9.63 -0.05 -14.22
CA LEU A 89 -8.72 0.52 -13.22
C LEU A 89 -8.16 -0.55 -12.26
N LEU A 90 -8.99 -1.51 -11.86
CA LEU A 90 -8.54 -2.64 -11.03
C LEU A 90 -7.50 -3.49 -11.76
N LYS A 91 -7.72 -3.80 -13.04
CA LYS A 91 -6.74 -4.54 -13.87
C LYS A 91 -5.43 -3.78 -14.03
N VAL A 92 -5.47 -2.45 -14.19
CA VAL A 92 -4.27 -1.60 -14.21
C VAL A 92 -3.53 -1.69 -12.87
N GLY A 93 -4.23 -1.51 -11.75
CA GLY A 93 -3.64 -1.54 -10.41
C GLY A 93 -3.10 -2.91 -9.99
N ASN A 94 -3.63 -3.99 -10.56
CA ASN A 94 -3.16 -5.35 -10.35
C ASN A 94 -2.09 -5.79 -11.36
N THR A 95 -1.70 -4.92 -12.30
CA THR A 95 -0.76 -5.22 -13.39
C THR A 95 -1.20 -6.38 -14.30
N GLU A 96 -2.51 -6.61 -14.41
CA GLU A 96 -3.12 -7.67 -15.22
C GLU A 96 -3.38 -7.24 -16.68
N MET A 97 -3.07 -5.98 -17.02
CA MET A 97 -3.24 -5.46 -18.36
C MET A 97 -2.01 -5.80 -19.22
N LEU A 98 -2.16 -6.74 -20.15
CA LEU A 98 -1.18 -6.96 -21.21
C LEU A 98 -1.08 -5.68 -22.05
N MET A 99 0.15 -5.20 -22.24
CA MET A 99 0.50 -4.06 -23.10
C MET A 99 -0.28 -4.12 -24.41
N THR A 100 -1.26 -3.23 -24.55
CA THR A 100 -1.77 -2.81 -25.85
C THR A 100 -1.16 -1.44 -26.12
N ASP A 101 -0.70 -1.24 -27.36
CA ASP A 101 0.38 -0.35 -27.80
C ASP A 101 0.26 1.17 -27.53
N TYR A 102 -0.62 1.63 -26.62
CA TYR A 102 -0.95 3.05 -26.44
C TYR A 102 -0.82 3.58 -25.02
N PHE A 103 -0.43 2.76 -24.04
CA PHE A 103 -0.20 3.23 -22.67
C PHE A 103 1.13 2.68 -22.13
N TYR A 104 2.21 3.41 -22.37
CA TYR A 104 3.45 3.25 -21.60
C TYR A 104 3.19 3.71 -20.16
N ILE A 105 2.55 2.87 -19.35
CA ILE A 105 2.76 2.92 -17.91
C ILE A 105 4.25 2.64 -17.74
N SER A 106 5.03 3.68 -17.43
CA SER A 106 6.49 3.61 -17.44
C SER A 106 6.96 2.32 -16.76
N SER A 107 7.92 1.63 -17.37
CA SER A 107 8.49 0.39 -16.84
C SER A 107 8.91 0.51 -15.37
N LEU A 108 9.15 1.72 -14.87
CA LEU A 108 9.39 2.04 -13.46
C LEU A 108 8.20 1.67 -12.54
N MET A 109 6.97 1.97 -12.93
CA MET A 109 5.77 1.72 -12.11
C MET A 109 5.46 0.21 -12.02
N ILE A 110 5.75 -0.54 -13.09
CA ILE A 110 5.60 -2.01 -13.13
C ILE A 110 6.72 -2.70 -12.36
N SER A 111 7.97 -2.24 -12.48
CA SER A 111 9.12 -2.87 -11.81
C SER A 111 9.15 -2.65 -10.30
N ILE A 112 8.52 -1.61 -9.76
CA ILE A 112 8.36 -1.46 -8.30
C ILE A 112 7.27 -2.43 -7.78
N PHE A 113 6.19 -2.61 -8.55
CA PHE A 113 5.13 -3.56 -8.21
C PHE A 113 5.59 -5.04 -8.27
N GLN A 114 6.44 -5.42 -9.23
CA GLN A 114 6.95 -6.79 -9.34
C GLN A 114 7.95 -7.18 -8.23
N LEU A 115 8.76 -6.25 -7.72
CA LEU A 115 9.72 -6.54 -6.64
C LEU A 115 9.05 -6.73 -5.27
N GLU A 116 7.87 -6.14 -5.05
CA GLU A 116 7.11 -6.32 -3.81
C GLU A 116 6.18 -7.55 -3.81
N LEU A 117 5.95 -8.19 -4.95
CA LEU A 117 5.12 -9.41 -5.07
C LEU A 117 5.94 -10.70 -5.13
N PHE A 118 7.24 -10.63 -5.45
CA PHE A 118 8.12 -11.80 -5.58
C PHE A 118 9.44 -11.68 -4.81
N GLY A 119 9.40 -11.10 -3.60
CA GLY A 119 10.48 -11.27 -2.63
C GLY A 119 10.20 -12.51 -1.76
N ASN A 120 10.86 -13.63 -2.11
CA ASN A 120 10.94 -14.95 -1.45
C ASN A 120 9.99 -15.21 -0.26
#